data_AF-A0A7Z9XG11-F1
#
_entry.id   AF-A0A7Z9XG11-F1
#
_cell.length_a   1.000
_cell.length_b   1.000
_cell.length_c   1.000
_cell.angle_alpha   90.00
_cell.angle_beta   90.00
_cell.angle_gamma   90.00
#
_symmetry.space_group_name_H-M   'P 1'
#
loop_
_entity.id
_entity.type
_entity.pdbx_description
1 polymer ?
#
loop_
_entity_poly.entity_id
_entity_poly.type
_entity_poly.pdbx_seq_one_letter_code
_entity_poly.pdbx_strand_id
1 'polypeptide(L)'
;MLEKALVGTRRYYGWLAFLLALTGVGFILYLQQLSLGLSITGMSRDVSWGFYIAQFTYLVGVAASAVMVVLPLYLHDYKAFGRITILGEFLAIAAILMCLLFVFVDLGNPVRIMNVIL
;
A
#
# COMPACT_ATOMS: atom_id res chain seq x y z
N MET A 1 16.62 5.73 14.28
CA MET A 1 15.53 6.52 13.65
C MET A 1 14.14 6.07 14.12
N LEU A 2 13.89 4.75 14.29
CA LEU A 2 12.63 4.21 14.81
C LEU A 2 12.26 4.65 16.24
N GLU A 3 13.25 4.86 17.13
CA GLU A 3 12.97 5.34 18.50
C GLU A 3 12.30 6.73 18.54
N LYS A 4 12.62 7.60 17.57
CA LYS A 4 11.95 8.91 17.44
C LYS A 4 10.56 8.80 16.80
N ALA A 5 10.22 7.66 16.20
CA ALA A 5 8.89 7.43 15.66
C ALA A 5 7.86 7.20 16.78
N LEU A 6 8.29 6.76 17.97
CA LEU A 6 7.37 6.47 19.08
C LEU A 6 7.27 7.59 20.13
N VAL A 7 8.06 8.66 19.97
CA VAL A 7 8.11 9.81 20.88
C VAL A 7 7.53 11.04 20.16
N GLY A 8 6.37 11.50 20.60
CA GLY A 8 5.68 12.63 19.96
C GLY A 8 4.84 13.48 20.91
N THR A 9 4.30 14.58 20.39
CA THR A 9 3.38 15.46 21.12
C THR A 9 1.97 14.86 21.22
N ARG A 10 1.11 15.41 22.09
CA ARG A 10 -0.29 14.96 22.22
C ARG A 10 -1.06 14.96 20.88
N ARG A 11 -0.74 15.89 19.98
CA ARG A 11 -1.29 15.93 18.60
C ARG A 11 -0.81 14.76 17.73
N TYR A 12 0.46 14.36 17.88
CA TYR A 12 1.02 13.21 17.16
C TYR A 12 0.29 11.91 17.53
N TYR A 13 0.10 11.64 18.82
CA TYR A 13 -0.65 10.47 19.27
C TYR A 13 -2.13 10.53 18.87
N GLY A 14 -2.75 11.72 18.90
CA GLY A 14 -4.11 11.91 18.39
C GLY A 14 -4.23 11.56 16.90
N TRP A 15 -3.27 11.98 16.09
CA TRP A 15 -3.22 11.64 14.66
C TRP A 15 -3.00 10.14 14.42
N LEU A 16 -2.11 9.52 15.19
CA LEU A 16 -1.84 8.08 15.10
C LEU A 16 -3.07 7.25 15.49
N ALA A 17 -3.79 7.63 16.54
CA ALA A 17 -5.03 6.98 16.93
C ALA A 17 -6.13 7.12 15.87
N PHE A 18 -6.23 8.30 15.24
CA PHE A 18 -7.17 8.53 14.13
C PHE A 18 -6.86 7.63 12.92
N LEU A 19 -5.60 7.55 12.50
CA LEU A 19 -5.19 6.67 11.41
C LEU A 19 -5.44 5.20 11.73
N LEU A 20 -5.15 4.75 12.95
CA LEU A 20 -5.44 3.39 13.40
C LEU A 20 -6.94 3.09 13.40
N ALA A 21 -7.78 4.05 13.80
CA ALA A 21 -9.23 3.90 13.75
C ALA A 21 -9.71 3.71 12.29
N LEU A 22 -9.20 4.51 11.34
CA LEU A 22 -9.52 4.34 9.91
C LEU A 22 -9.09 2.98 9.38
N THR A 23 -7.87 2.54 9.70
CA THR A 23 -7.38 1.20 9.32
C THR A 23 -8.24 0.10 9.93
N GLY A 24 -8.68 0.26 11.19
CA GLY A 24 -9.58 -0.67 11.87
C GLY A 24 -10.94 -0.79 11.19
N VAL A 25 -11.53 0.34 10.79
CA VAL A 25 -12.79 0.34 10.00
C VAL A 25 -12.60 -0.39 8.67
N GLY A 26 -11.52 -0.10 7.95
CA GLY A 26 -11.20 -0.80 6.69
C GLY A 26 -11.01 -2.31 6.88
N PHE A 27 -10.35 -2.72 7.97
CA PHE A 27 -10.16 -4.13 8.30
C PHE A 27 -11.47 -4.85 8.63
N ILE A 28 -12.38 -4.21 9.37
CA ILE A 28 -13.70 -4.77 9.66
C ILE A 28 -14.52 -4.97 8.38
N LEU A 29 -14.50 -3.99 7.47
CA LEU A 29 -15.15 -4.11 6.16
C LEU A 29 -14.53 -5.22 5.31
N TYR A 30 -13.22 -5.39 5.37
CA TYR A 30 -12.54 -6.51 4.70
C TYR A 30 -12.97 -7.88 5.27
N LEU A 31 -13.13 -8.02 6.59
CA LEU A 31 -13.64 -9.27 7.18
C LEU A 31 -15.07 -9.58 6.71
N GLN A 32 -15.92 -8.57 6.57
CA GLN A 32 -17.26 -8.74 6.00
C GLN A 32 -17.18 -9.17 4.52
N GLN A 33 -16.29 -8.56 3.75
CA GLN A 33 -16.04 -8.93 2.35
C GLN A 33 -15.55 -10.38 2.20
N LEU A 34 -14.73 -10.89 3.11
CA LEU A 34 -14.32 -12.30 3.09
C LEU A 34 -15.49 -13.27 3.26
N SER A 35 -16.54 -12.87 3.97
CA SER A 35 -17.71 -13.72 4.22
C SER A 35 -18.78 -13.58 3.14
N LEU A 36 -19.01 -12.36 2.64
CA LEU A 36 -20.03 -12.04 1.64
C LEU A 36 -19.52 -12.19 0.18
N GLY A 37 -18.20 -12.30 0.01
CA GLY A 37 -17.53 -12.32 -1.27
C GLY A 37 -17.35 -10.93 -1.88
N LEU A 38 -16.79 -10.88 -3.09
CA LEU A 38 -16.49 -9.64 -3.81
C LEU A 38 -17.74 -8.88 -4.28
N SER A 39 -18.94 -9.42 -4.14
CA SER A 39 -20.19 -8.75 -4.52
C SER A 39 -20.42 -7.43 -3.78
N ILE A 40 -19.92 -7.31 -2.53
CA ILE A 40 -20.02 -6.09 -1.72
C ILE A 40 -19.28 -4.90 -2.34
N THR A 41 -18.30 -5.16 -3.21
CA THR A 41 -17.49 -4.11 -3.85
C THR A 41 -18.22 -3.39 -4.98
N GLY A 42 -19.39 -3.88 -5.39
CA GLY A 42 -20.15 -3.34 -6.52
C GLY A 42 -19.56 -3.70 -7.90
N MET A 43 -18.57 -4.60 -7.95
CA MET A 43 -18.08 -5.15 -9.21
C MET A 43 -19.18 -5.99 -9.88
N SER A 44 -19.23 -5.91 -11.22
CA SER A 44 -20.20 -6.62 -12.04
C SER A 44 -19.48 -7.64 -12.92
N ARG A 45 -20.22 -8.48 -13.63
CA ARG A 45 -19.62 -9.43 -14.58
C ARG A 45 -18.91 -8.71 -15.73
N ASP A 46 -19.43 -7.57 -16.15
CA ASP A 46 -18.88 -6.79 -17.27
C ASP A 46 -17.75 -5.86 -16.81
N VAL A 47 -17.74 -5.47 -15.53
CA VAL A 47 -16.67 -4.70 -14.89
C VAL A 47 -16.15 -5.50 -13.69
N SER A 48 -15.29 -6.46 -13.98
CA SER A 48 -14.69 -7.38 -13.01
C SER A 48 -13.51 -6.78 -12.25
N TRP A 49 -12.95 -5.66 -12.74
CA TRP A 49 -11.84 -4.93 -12.10
C TRP A 49 -12.31 -3.54 -11.67
N GLY A 50 -12.57 -3.42 -10.37
CA GLY A 50 -13.03 -2.18 -9.75
C GLY A 50 -11.91 -1.39 -9.09
N PHE A 51 -12.20 -0.86 -7.91
CA PHE A 51 -11.33 0.05 -7.18
C PHE A 51 -9.97 -0.56 -6.82
N TYR A 52 -9.91 -1.87 -6.53
CA TYR A 52 -8.66 -2.53 -6.13
C TYR A 52 -7.61 -2.53 -7.25
N ILE A 53 -7.95 -3.00 -8.44
CA ILE A 53 -7.02 -3.03 -9.57
C ILE A 53 -6.69 -1.61 -10.09
N ALA A 54 -7.66 -0.69 -10.04
CA ALA A 54 -7.40 0.71 -10.35
C ALA A 54 -6.34 1.32 -9.39
N GLN A 55 -6.45 1.08 -8.09
CA GLN A 55 -5.46 1.57 -7.12
C GLN A 55 -4.11 0.87 -7.21
N PHE A 56 -4.13 -0.44 -7.48
CA PHE A 56 -2.91 -1.20 -7.73
C PHE A 56 -2.08 -0.57 -8.86
N THR A 57 -2.68 -0.34 -10.03
CA THR A 57 -1.96 0.24 -11.18
C THR A 57 -1.44 1.65 -10.89
N TYR A 58 -2.21 2.47 -10.18
CA TYR A 58 -1.77 3.78 -9.72
C TYR A 58 -0.54 3.70 -8.80
N LEU A 59 -0.59 2.86 -7.77
CA LEU A 59 0.49 2.74 -6.79
C LEU A 59 1.76 2.08 -7.36
N VAL A 60 1.63 1.19 -8.35
CA VAL A 60 2.78 0.70 -9.12
C VAL A 60 3.48 1.87 -9.82
N GLY A 61 2.71 2.79 -10.41
CA GLY A 61 3.26 4.02 -11.00
C GLY A 61 3.96 4.91 -9.97
N VAL A 62 3.37 5.08 -8.78
CA VAL A 62 3.99 5.82 -7.68
C VAL A 62 5.31 5.17 -7.25
N ALA A 63 5.33 3.84 -7.07
CA ALA A 63 6.54 3.11 -6.71
C ALA A 63 7.65 3.24 -7.77
N ALA A 64 7.31 3.12 -9.06
CA ALA A 64 8.25 3.31 -10.15
C ALA A 64 8.83 4.73 -10.17
N SER A 65 7.99 5.75 -9.94
CA SER A 65 8.44 7.14 -9.87
C SER A 65 9.42 7.39 -8.72
N ALA A 66 9.24 6.71 -7.58
CA ALA A 66 10.15 6.82 -6.46
C ALA A 66 11.53 6.24 -6.80
N VAL A 67 11.59 5.08 -7.48
CA VAL A 67 12.85 4.48 -7.95
C VAL A 67 13.60 5.39 -8.94
N MET A 68 12.87 6.11 -9.80
CA MET A 68 13.48 7.06 -10.73
C MET A 68 14.24 8.20 -10.03
N VAL A 69 13.77 8.64 -8.85
CA VAL A 69 14.47 9.67 -8.05
C VAL A 69 15.72 9.11 -7.35
N VAL A 70 15.71 7.79 -7.12
CA VAL A 70 16.78 7.07 -6.43
C VAL A 70 17.94 6.73 -7.38
N LEU A 71 17.63 6.49 -8.66
CA LEU A 71 18.59 6.05 -9.69
C LEU A 71 19.85 6.95 -9.85
N PRO A 72 19.74 8.30 -9.92
CA PRO A 72 20.89 9.17 -10.16
C PRO A 72 21.91 9.15 -9.01
N LEU A 73 21.46 8.89 -7.78
CA LEU A 73 22.37 8.75 -6.65
C LEU A 73 23.22 7.47 -6.79
N TYR A 74 22.59 6.34 -7.12
CA TYR A 74 23.27 5.04 -7.14
C TYR A 74 24.09 4.79 -8.41
N LEU A 75 23.64 5.29 -9.57
CA LEU A 75 24.33 5.05 -10.85
C LEU A 75 25.30 6.16 -11.25
N HIS A 76 25.00 7.41 -10.87
CA HIS A 76 25.77 8.59 -11.31
C HIS A 76 26.46 9.31 -10.14
N ASP A 77 26.45 8.75 -8.93
CA ASP A 77 27.04 9.32 -7.71
C ASP A 77 26.64 10.78 -7.44
N TYR A 78 25.44 11.18 -7.89
CA TYR A 78 24.98 12.56 -7.79
C TYR A 78 24.44 12.85 -6.39
N LYS A 79 25.35 13.20 -5.47
CA LYS A 79 25.11 13.37 -4.03
C LYS A 79 24.03 14.38 -3.66
N ALA A 80 23.62 15.26 -4.58
CA ALA A 80 22.54 16.21 -4.33
C ALA A 80 21.18 15.50 -4.08
N PHE A 81 20.97 14.30 -4.64
CA PHE A 81 19.74 13.53 -4.42
C PHE A 81 19.74 12.71 -3.12
N GLY A 82 20.86 12.59 -2.40
CA GLY A 82 20.99 11.68 -1.25
C GLY A 82 19.91 11.82 -0.17
N ARG A 83 19.48 13.05 0.15
CA ARG A 83 18.40 13.28 1.13
C ARG A 83 17.01 12.92 0.60
N ILE A 84 16.78 13.09 -0.70
CA ILE A 84 15.50 12.81 -1.35
C ILE A 84 15.35 11.32 -1.62
N THR A 85 16.46 10.63 -1.94
CA THR A 85 16.52 9.18 -2.14
C THR A 85 15.96 8.40 -0.95
N ILE A 86 16.30 8.78 0.29
CA ILE A 86 15.78 8.12 1.49
C ILE A 86 14.24 8.23 1.56
N LEU A 87 13.68 9.40 1.27
CA LEU A 87 12.23 9.61 1.25
C LEU A 87 11.57 8.80 0.11
N GLY A 88 12.22 8.73 -1.05
CA GLY A 88 11.79 7.91 -2.19
C GLY A 88 11.75 6.43 -1.84
N GLU A 89 12.78 5.90 -1.18
CA GLU A 89 12.83 4.49 -0.77
C GLU A 89 11.71 4.14 0.22
N PHE A 90 11.48 4.98 1.24
CA PHE A 90 10.36 4.76 2.17
C PHE A 90 8.99 4.78 1.47
N LEU A 91 8.81 5.70 0.51
CA LEU A 91 7.59 5.77 -0.29
C LEU A 91 7.42 4.53 -1.17
N ALA A 92 8.49 4.08 -1.84
CA ALA A 92 8.46 2.91 -2.72
C ALA A 92 8.05 1.65 -1.94
N ILE A 93 8.63 1.44 -0.76
CA ILE A 93 8.31 0.29 0.10
C ILE A 93 6.83 0.34 0.52
N ALA A 94 6.34 1.49 0.98
CA ALA A 94 4.95 1.64 1.38
C ALA A 94 3.98 1.42 0.20
N ALA A 95 4.29 1.96 -0.98
CA ALA A 95 3.48 1.79 -2.18
C ALA A 95 3.41 0.32 -2.63
N ILE A 96 4.55 -0.39 -2.66
CA ILE A 96 4.60 -1.82 -3.05
C ILE A 96 3.83 -2.69 -2.06
N LEU A 97 3.95 -2.44 -0.75
CA LEU A 97 3.16 -3.16 0.26
C LEU A 97 1.66 -3.00 0.03
N MET A 98 1.20 -1.79 -0.30
CA MET A 98 -0.20 -1.53 -0.65
C MET A 98 -0.61 -2.20 -1.96
N CYS A 99 0.25 -2.21 -2.98
CA CYS A 99 0.00 -2.94 -4.24
C CYS A 99 -0.26 -4.42 -3.98
N LEU A 100 0.61 -5.07 -3.20
CA LEU A 100 0.46 -6.49 -2.85
C LEU A 100 -0.83 -6.74 -2.07
N LEU A 101 -1.16 -5.85 -1.13
CA LEU A 101 -2.40 -5.97 -0.36
C LEU A 101 -3.64 -5.85 -1.25
N PHE A 102 -3.67 -4.93 -2.22
CA PHE A 102 -4.80 -4.81 -3.13
C PHE A 102 -4.99 -6.05 -4.00
N VAL A 103 -3.92 -6.61 -4.55
CA VAL A 103 -4.00 -7.88 -5.31
C VAL A 103 -4.47 -9.03 -4.41
N PHE A 104 -3.97 -9.10 -3.18
CA PHE A 104 -4.35 -10.13 -2.21
C PHE A 104 -5.84 -10.09 -1.86
N VAL A 105 -6.39 -8.90 -1.66
CA VAL A 105 -7.81 -8.70 -1.32
C VAL A 105 -8.71 -8.96 -2.53
N ASP A 106 -8.25 -8.61 -3.75
CA ASP A 106 -9.01 -8.78 -4.99
C ASP A 106 -9.17 -10.26 -5.41
N LEU A 107 -8.29 -11.17 -4.93
CA LEU A 107 -8.38 -12.61 -5.19
C LEU A 107 -9.69 -13.25 -4.69
N GLY A 108 -10.41 -12.62 -3.75
CA GLY A 108 -11.69 -13.10 -3.20
C GLY A 108 -11.59 -14.33 -2.28
N ASN A 109 -10.66 -15.26 -2.52
CA ASN A 109 -10.34 -16.38 -1.63
C ASN A 109 -8.83 -16.44 -1.34
N PRO A 110 -8.35 -15.66 -0.35
CA PRO A 110 -6.92 -15.58 -0.05
C PRO A 110 -6.30 -16.90 0.43
N VAL A 111 -7.10 -17.84 0.96
CA VAL A 111 -6.61 -19.15 1.42
C VAL A 111 -5.98 -19.96 0.29
N ARG A 112 -6.40 -19.70 -0.96
CA ARG A 112 -5.93 -20.42 -2.15
C ARG A 112 -4.77 -19.75 -2.87
N ILE A 113 -4.19 -18.69 -2.32
CA ILE A 113 -3.13 -17.93 -3.03
C ILE A 113 -1.90 -18.79 -3.36
N MET A 114 -1.62 -19.83 -2.58
CA MET A 114 -0.51 -20.76 -2.84
C MET A 114 -0.64 -21.48 -4.19
N ASN A 115 -1.85 -21.56 -4.76
CA ASN A 115 -2.07 -22.12 -6.09
C ASN A 115 -1.51 -21.25 -7.22
N VAL A 116 -1.08 -20.01 -6.95
CA VAL A 116 -0.41 -19.17 -7.94
C VAL A 116 1.06 -19.58 -8.14
N ILE A 117 1.66 -20.22 -7.14
CA ILE A 117 3.09 -20.58 -7.12
C ILE A 117 3.32 -22.05 -7.53
N LEU A 118 2.31 -22.92 -7.31
CA LEU A 118 2.29 -24.34 -7.66
C LEU A 118 1.97 -24.57 -9.14
#